data_AF-A0A819ILF9-F1
#
_entry.id   AF-A0A819ILF9-F1
#
_cell.length_a   1.000
_cell.length_b   1.000
_cell.length_c   1.000
_cell.angle_alpha   90.00
_cell.angle_beta   90.00
_cell.angle_gamma   90.00
#
_symmetry.space_group_name_H-M   'P 1'
#
loop_
_entity.id
_entity.type
_entity.pdbx_description
1 polymer ?
#
loop_
_entity_poly.entity_id
_entity_poly.type
_entity_poly.pdbx_seq_one_letter_code
_entity_poly.pdbx_strand_id
1 'polypeptide(L)'
;MSLLTNEKVLVVGGYNGDRMNSSELYNTSTDTWTIDSSMNDARDVHQTSILTDGKVLATGGFANVDTNIGLKRVHSQKRYNFCYIDYL
;
A
#
# COMPACT_ATOMS: atom_id res chain seq x y z
N MET A 1 5.08 -3.70 -3.91
CA MET A 1 4.71 -4.91 -4.68
C MET A 1 5.33 -6.11 -3.98
N SER A 2 4.52 -7.13 -3.71
CA SER A 2 4.94 -8.36 -3.01
C SER A 2 4.40 -9.60 -3.72
N LEU A 3 5.19 -10.68 -3.73
CA LEU A 3 4.83 -11.96 -4.34
C LEU A 3 4.19 -12.89 -3.30
N LEU A 4 2.86 -13.08 -3.35
CA LEU A 4 2.14 -13.87 -2.34
C LEU A 4 2.27 -15.38 -2.54
N THR A 5 2.18 -15.83 -3.80
CA THR A 5 2.39 -17.23 -4.21
C THR A 5 2.95 -17.27 -5.63
N ASN A 6 3.27 -18.47 -6.16
CA ASN A 6 3.80 -18.64 -7.53
C ASN A 6 2.93 -18.01 -8.63
N GLU A 7 1.65 -17.77 -8.36
CA GLU A 7 0.69 -17.26 -9.35
C GLU A 7 0.07 -15.91 -8.98
N LYS A 8 0.39 -15.37 -7.80
CA LYS A 8 -0.29 -14.18 -7.27
C LYS A 8 0.70 -13.13 -6.81
N VAL A 9 0.56 -11.93 -7.38
CA VAL A 9 1.32 -10.74 -7.00
C VAL A 9 0.35 -9.72 -6.41
N LEU A 10 0.64 -9.25 -5.20
CA LEU A 10 -0.07 -8.14 -4.59
C LEU A 10 0.61 -6.82 -4.94
N VAL A 11 -0.14 -5.94 -5.58
CA VAL A 11 0.23 -4.55 -5.87
C VAL A 11 -0.58 -3.65 -4.95
N VAL A 12 0.09 -2.68 -4.32
CA VAL A 12 -0.50 -1.87 -3.25
C VAL A 12 0.05 -0.46 -3.34
N GLY A 13 -0.82 0.50 -3.09
CA GLY A 13 -0.49 1.92 -3.14
C GLY A 13 -0.05 2.41 -4.52
N GLY A 14 0.77 3.46 -4.56
CA GLY A 14 1.19 4.11 -5.79
C GLY A 14 0.70 5.56 -5.88
N TYR A 15 0.88 6.16 -7.06
CA TYR A 15 0.58 7.57 -7.31
C TYR A 15 -0.08 7.76 -8.68
N ASN A 16 -1.30 8.32 -8.70
CA ASN A 16 -2.07 8.61 -9.91
C ASN A 16 -2.47 10.10 -10.03
N GLY A 17 -1.74 10.98 -9.34
CA GLY A 17 -2.14 12.36 -9.07
C GLY A 17 -2.35 12.58 -7.58
N ASP A 18 -2.81 11.54 -6.88
CA ASP A 18 -2.80 11.42 -5.43
C ASP A 18 -2.15 10.09 -5.03
N ARG A 19 -1.70 9.97 -3.78
CA ARG A 19 -1.25 8.67 -3.27
C ARG A 19 -2.45 7.77 -3.10
N MET A 20 -2.27 6.50 -3.42
CA MET A 20 -3.33 5.51 -3.41
C MET A 20 -3.23 4.64 -2.16
N ASN A 21 -4.38 4.25 -1.63
CA ASN A 21 -4.48 3.17 -0.63
C ASN A 21 -5.08 1.90 -1.22
N SER A 22 -5.36 1.86 -2.52
CA SER A 22 -5.87 0.65 -3.16
C SER A 22 -4.84 -0.47 -3.13
N SER A 23 -5.36 -1.68 -3.26
CA SER A 23 -4.60 -2.87 -3.50
C SER A 23 -5.28 -3.65 -4.62
N GLU A 24 -4.47 -4.24 -5.48
CA GLU A 24 -4.93 -5.12 -6.54
C GLU A 24 -4.08 -6.40 -6.54
N LEU A 25 -4.76 -7.51 -6.74
CA LEU A 25 -4.15 -8.82 -6.91
C LEU A 25 -4.03 -9.12 -8.40
N TYR A 26 -2.80 -9.33 -8.86
CA TYR A 26 -2.54 -9.85 -10.20
C TYR A 26 -2.41 -11.36 -10.15
N ASN A 27 -3.26 -12.05 -10.92
CA ASN A 27 -3.13 -13.47 -11.17
C ASN A 27 -2.35 -13.71 -12.46
N THR A 28 -1.14 -14.26 -12.35
CA THR A 28 -0.25 -14.49 -13.49
C THR A 28 -0.71 -15.67 -14.37
N SER A 29 -1.54 -16.59 -13.86
CA SER A 29 -2.03 -17.73 -14.64
C SER A 29 -3.18 -17.36 -15.58
N THR A 30 -3.98 -16.36 -15.20
CA THR A 30 -5.13 -15.90 -15.98
C THR A 30 -4.94 -14.52 -16.62
N ASP A 31 -3.83 -13.84 -16.33
CA ASP A 31 -3.55 -12.46 -16.74
C ASP A 31 -4.67 -11.49 -16.36
N THR A 32 -5.17 -11.61 -15.13
CA THR A 32 -6.29 -10.80 -14.63
C THR A 32 -5.95 -10.07 -13.34
N TRP A 33 -6.50 -8.87 -13.21
CA TRP A 33 -6.44 -8.06 -12.00
C TRP A 33 -7.75 -8.19 -11.21
N THR A 34 -7.67 -8.28 -9.90
CA THR A 34 -8.82 -8.26 -8.99
C THR A 34 -8.58 -7.22 -7.91
N ILE A 35 -9.60 -6.41 -7.60
CA ILE A 35 -9.54 -5.44 -6.49
C ILE A 35 -9.48 -6.21 -5.16
N ASP A 36 -8.59 -5.79 -4.27
CA ASP A 36 -8.40 -6.38 -2.94
C ASP A 36 -8.64 -5.33 -1.83
N SER A 37 -8.46 -5.74 -0.57
CA SER A 37 -8.64 -4.92 0.62
C SER A 37 -7.64 -3.77 0.68
N SER A 38 -8.16 -2.54 0.74
CA SER A 38 -7.34 -1.34 0.75
C SER A 38 -6.49 -1.20 2.02
N MET A 39 -5.35 -0.54 1.88
CA MET A 39 -4.54 -0.07 3.00
C MET A 39 -5.29 0.96 3.86
N ASN A 40 -5.00 0.99 5.16
CA ASN A 40 -5.49 2.00 6.10
C ASN A 40 -4.97 3.41 5.79
N ASP A 41 -3.76 3.54 5.21
CA ASP A 41 -3.18 4.81 4.78
C ASP A 41 -2.75 4.71 3.31
N ALA A 42 -3.02 5.74 2.52
CA ALA A 42 -2.51 5.86 1.15
C ALA A 42 -1.00 6.10 1.14
N ARG A 43 -0.24 5.37 0.30
CA ARG A 43 1.23 5.43 0.29
C ARG A 43 1.83 5.21 -1.10
N ASP A 44 2.88 5.96 -1.42
CA ASP A 44 3.78 5.72 -2.55
C ASP A 44 5.25 5.64 -2.09
N VAL A 45 6.14 5.07 -2.93
CA VAL A 45 7.58 4.90 -2.63
C VAL A 45 7.84 4.13 -1.32
N HIS A 46 6.94 3.21 -0.97
CA HIS A 46 7.05 2.35 0.22
C HIS A 46 7.70 1.00 -0.16
N GLN A 47 8.10 0.23 0.85
CA GLN A 47 8.55 -1.16 0.69
C GLN A 47 7.55 -2.13 1.32
N THR A 48 7.33 -3.28 0.69
CA THR A 48 6.41 -4.32 1.18
C THR A 48 7.14 -5.61 1.53
N SER A 49 6.74 -6.23 2.64
CA SER A 49 7.27 -7.52 3.13
C SER A 49 6.12 -8.45 3.50
N ILE A 50 6.26 -9.75 3.22
CA ILE A 50 5.28 -10.77 3.60
C ILE A 50 5.66 -11.31 4.98
N LEU A 51 4.66 -11.40 5.85
CA LEU A 51 4.79 -11.91 7.21
C LEU A 51 4.50 -13.42 7.24
N THR A 52 4.94 -14.08 8.31
CA THR A 52 4.80 -15.54 8.47
C THR A 52 3.35 -16.02 8.59
N ASP A 53 2.43 -15.12 8.93
CA ASP A 53 0.99 -15.37 8.97
C ASP A 53 0.28 -15.08 7.64
N GLY A 54 1.03 -14.79 6.58
CA GLY A 54 0.50 -14.51 5.24
C GLY A 54 0.06 -13.05 5.01
N LYS A 55 0.17 -12.18 6.02
CA LYS A 55 -0.14 -10.75 5.88
C LYS A 55 0.96 -10.00 5.15
N VAL A 56 0.62 -8.85 4.57
CA VAL A 56 1.60 -7.94 3.96
C VAL A 56 1.79 -6.69 4.81
N LEU A 57 3.05 -6.41 5.13
CA LEU A 57 3.49 -5.21 5.82
C LEU A 57 4.04 -4.20 4.82
N ALA A 58 3.43 -3.03 4.72
CA ALA A 58 3.98 -1.89 3.99
C ALA A 58 4.68 -0.93 4.97
N THR A 59 5.95 -0.60 4.69
CA THR A 59 6.80 0.25 5.53
C THR A 59 7.35 1.44 4.75
N GLY A 60 7.47 2.59 5.43
CA GLY A 60 8.00 3.81 4.83
C GLY A 60 7.07 4.44 3.80
N GLY A 61 7.67 5.05 2.78
CA GLY A 61 6.97 5.81 1.75
C GLY A 61 6.43 7.16 2.21
N PHE A 62 5.82 7.89 1.28
CA PHE A 62 5.11 9.12 1.57
C PHE A 62 3.61 8.83 1.67
N ALA A 63 2.93 9.51 2.58
CA ALA A 63 1.48 9.44 2.74
C ALA A 63 0.81 10.73 2.25
N ASN A 64 -0.49 10.68 1.96
CA ASN A 64 -1.24 11.92 1.73
C ASN A 64 -1.17 12.75 3.01
N VAL A 65 -0.74 14.01 2.86
CA VAL A 65 -0.69 14.94 3.97
C VAL A 65 -2.04 15.66 3.94
N ASP A 66 -2.87 15.46 4.96
CA ASP A 66 -4.05 16.30 5.14
C ASP A 66 -3.58 17.74 5.35
N THR A 67 -3.64 18.55 4.30
CA THR A 67 -3.19 19.95 4.34
C THR A 67 -4.24 20.89 4.93
N ASN A 68 -5.37 20.37 5.44
CA ASN A 68 -6.45 21.17 6.03
C ASN A 68 -6.14 21.61 7.47
N ILE A 69 -4.95 22.15 7.67
CA ILE A 69 -4.54 22.89 8.85
C ILE A 69 -4.13 24.27 8.36
N GLY A 70 -4.85 25.30 8.80
CA GLY A 70 -4.81 26.65 8.22
C GLY A 70 -3.46 27.37 8.22
N LEU A 71 -2.34 26.78 8.62
CA LEU A 71 -1.01 27.37 8.47
C LEU A 71 0.06 26.27 8.30
N LYS A 72 0.83 26.39 7.21
CA LYS A 72 2.18 25.85 6.96
C LYS A 72 2.37 24.34 7.09
N ARG A 73 2.66 23.72 5.93
CA ARG A 73 3.45 22.46 5.74
C ARG A 73 3.80 21.76 7.06
N VAL A 74 2.84 21.03 7.61
CA VAL A 74 3.19 19.93 8.51
C VAL A 74 3.74 18.86 7.59
N HIS A 75 5.07 18.76 7.55
CA HIS A 75 5.70 17.50 7.20
C HIS A 75 5.22 16.55 8.30
N SER A 76 4.09 15.88 8.07
CA SER A 76 3.70 14.76 8.91
C SER A 76 4.79 13.73 8.68
N GLN A 77 5.83 13.82 9.49
CA GLN A 77 6.72 12.71 9.73
C GLN A 77 5.92 11.67 10.51
N LYS A 78 4.88 11.09 9.88
CA LYS A 78 4.51 9.68 10.08
C LYS A 78 5.66 8.83 9.50
N ARG A 79 6.89 9.09 9.94
CA ARG A 79 8.14 8.52 9.43
C ARG A 79 8.28 7.04 9.78
N TYR A 80 7.31 6.48 10.52
CA TYR A 80 7.32 5.09 10.97
C TYR A 80 5.90 4.49 11.04
N ASN A 81 4.99 4.95 10.18
CA ASN A 81 3.67 4.31 10.12
C ASN A 81 3.71 3.13 9.16
N PHE A 82 3.54 1.96 9.75
CA PHE A 82 3.29 0.71 9.05
C PHE A 82 1.82 0.64 8.64
N CYS A 83 1.55 0.08 7.47
CA CYS A 83 0.18 -0.32 7.12
C CYS A 83 0.14 -1.83 6.88
N TYR A 84 -0.95 -2.43 7.31
CA TYR A 84 -1.26 -3.83 7.03
C TYR A 84 -2.26 -3.91 5.89
N ILE A 85 -2.16 -4.99 5.15
CA ILE A 85 -3.20 -5.46 4.24
C ILE A 85 -3.53 -6.87 4.71
N ASP A 86 -4.77 -7.04 5.16
CA ASP A 86 -5.31 -8.35 5.45
C ASP A 86 -5.75 -8.96 4.12
N TYR A 87 -5.00 -9.95 3.65
CA TYR A 87 -5.34 -10.73 2.48
C TYR A 87 -6.27 -11.87 2.94
N LEU A 88 -7.52 -11.88 2.46
CA LEU A 88 -8.51 -12.95 2.70
C LEU A 88 -8.53 -13.96 1.55
#